data_AF-A0A970Y824-F1
#
_entry.id   AF-A0A970Y824-F1
#
_cell.length_a   1.000
_cell.length_b   1.000
_cell.length_c   1.000
_cell.angle_alpha   90.00
_cell.angle_beta   90.00
_cell.angle_gamma   90.00
#
_symmetry.space_group_name_H-M   'P 1'
#
loop_
_entity.id
_entity.type
_entity.pdbx_description
1 polymer ?
#
loop_
_entity_poly.entity_id
_entity_poly.type
_entity_poly.pdbx_seq_one_letter_code
_entity_poly.pdbx_strand_id
1 'polypeptide(L)' 'MSALQDLPCAEVVQHEEVPAFIAARCLMGKGLGFVDAHLLASALVSGAALWTLDRRLHDAVAELNCAYAEAH' A
#
# COMPACT_ATOMS: atom_id res chain seq x y z
N MET A 1 11.78 24.77 -7.13
CA MET A 1 11.35 23.81 -6.08
C MET A 1 9.83 23.62 -6.15
N SER A 2 9.25 23.18 -7.28
CA SER A 2 7.78 23.11 -7.46
C SER A 2 7.25 21.72 -7.80
N ALA A 3 8.01 20.89 -8.53
CA ALA A 3 7.50 19.63 -9.09
C ALA A 3 6.94 18.61 -8.08
N LEU A 4 7.35 18.67 -6.80
CA LEU A 4 6.85 17.75 -5.78
C LEU A 4 5.52 18.20 -5.17
N GLN A 5 5.26 19.51 -5.11
CA GLN A 5 4.02 20.07 -4.56
C GLN A 5 2.84 19.90 -5.53
N ASP A 6 3.14 19.71 -6.82
CA ASP A 6 2.17 19.51 -7.88
C ASP A 6 1.73 18.03 -8.02
N LEU A 7 2.34 17.12 -7.24
CA LEU A 7 1.99 15.69 -7.30
C LEU A 7 0.64 15.44 -6.62
N PRO A 8 -0.16 14.50 -7.16
CA PRO A 8 -1.37 14.07 -6.50
C PRO A 8 -1.03 13.46 -5.14
N CYS A 9 -1.80 13.83 -4.12
CA CYS A 9 -1.69 13.22 -2.80
C CYS A 9 -2.48 11.90 -2.79
N ALA A 10 -1.88 10.84 -2.25
CA ALA A 10 -2.59 9.61 -1.99
C ALA A 10 -3.61 9.80 -0.86
N GLU A 11 -4.73 9.09 -0.93
CA GLU A 11 -5.68 9.01 0.15
C GLU A 11 -5.08 8.24 1.33
N VAL A 12 -5.20 8.81 2.54
CA VAL A 12 -4.66 8.25 3.77
C VAL A 12 -5.78 7.56 4.53
N VAL A 13 -5.72 6.22 4.59
CA VAL A 13 -6.62 5.42 5.43
C VAL A 13 -6.37 5.78 6.90
N GLN A 14 -7.41 5.93 7.71
CA GLN A 14 -7.21 6.32 9.11
C GLN A 14 -6.57 5.19 9.92
N HIS A 15 -5.76 5.54 10.91
CA HIS A 15 -5.03 4.57 11.73
C HIS A 15 -5.96 3.52 12.37
N GLU A 16 -7.14 3.95 12.78
CA GLU A 16 -8.18 3.14 13.41
C GLU A 16 -8.82 2.13 12.45
N GLU A 17 -8.75 2.37 11.13
CA GLU A 17 -9.32 1.51 10.09
C GLU A 17 -8.34 0.42 9.64
N VAL A 18 -7.03 0.64 9.82
CA VAL A 18 -5.98 -0.31 9.41
C VAL A 18 -6.11 -1.69 10.06
N PRO A 19 -6.43 -1.84 11.37
CA PRO A 19 -6.66 -3.16 11.97
C PRO A 19 -7.78 -3.95 11.28
N ALA A 20 -8.88 -3.28 10.92
CA ALA A 20 -10.00 -3.91 10.22
C ALA A 20 -9.58 -4.33 8.80
N PHE A 21 -8.80 -3.50 8.10
CA PHE A 21 -8.22 -3.84 6.81
C PHE A 21 -7.29 -5.06 6.88
N ILE A 22 -6.38 -5.11 7.87
CA ILE A 22 -5.46 -6.23 8.08
C ILE A 22 -6.25 -7.54 8.28
N ALA A 23 -7.31 -7.49 9.09
CA ALA A 23 -8.17 -8.65 9.33
C ALA A 23 -8.92 -9.06 8.05
N ALA A 24 -9.53 -8.11 7.35
CA ALA A 24 -10.33 -8.36 6.15
C ALA A 24 -9.50 -8.94 4.99
N ARG A 25 -8.21 -8.59 4.90
CA ARG A 25 -7.28 -9.07 3.87
C ARG A 25 -6.37 -10.21 4.35
N CYS A 26 -6.61 -10.75 5.55
CA CYS A 26 -5.81 -11.83 6.14
C CYS A 26 -4.29 -11.55 6.10
N LEU A 27 -3.88 -10.33 6.42
CA LEU A 27 -2.47 -9.90 6.35
C LEU A 27 -1.67 -10.27 7.62
N MET A 28 -2.36 -10.71 8.67
CA MET A 28 -1.73 -11.18 9.90
C MET A 28 -0.76 -12.35 9.61
N GLY A 29 0.44 -12.29 10.18
CA GLY A 29 1.44 -13.36 10.03
C GLY A 29 2.17 -13.37 8.69
N LYS A 30 1.86 -12.48 7.74
CA LYS A 30 2.61 -12.35 6.47
C LYS A 30 3.94 -11.61 6.60
N GLY A 31 4.31 -11.22 7.83
CA GLY A 31 5.56 -10.53 8.12
C GLY A 31 5.58 -9.07 7.67
N LEU A 32 4.40 -8.48 7.44
CA LEU A 32 4.20 -7.05 7.19
C LEU A 32 4.11 -6.28 8.50
N GLY A 33 4.76 -5.13 8.58
CA GLY A 33 4.58 -4.17 9.66
C GLY A 33 3.26 -3.42 9.54
N PHE A 34 2.87 -2.73 10.61
CA PHE A 34 1.65 -1.90 10.60
C PHE A 34 1.72 -0.77 9.56
N VAL A 35 2.91 -0.18 9.38
CA VAL A 35 3.14 0.85 8.35
C VAL A 35 2.98 0.27 6.94
N ASP A 36 3.46 -0.94 6.68
CA ASP A 36 3.30 -1.60 5.39
C ASP A 36 1.82 -1.86 5.08
N ALA A 37 1.05 -2.31 6.08
CA ALA A 37 -0.39 -2.48 5.94
C ALA A 37 -1.12 -1.16 5.68
N HIS A 38 -0.67 -0.08 6.33
CA HIS A 38 -1.22 1.26 6.11
C HIS A 38 -0.91 1.78 4.70
N LEU A 39 0.31 1.59 4.20
CA LEU A 39 0.70 1.96 2.83
C LEU A 39 -0.10 1.17 1.80
N LEU A 40 -0.27 -0.14 2.02
CA LEU A 40 -1.05 -1.02 1.17
C LEU A 40 -2.54 -0.60 1.12
N ALA A 41 -3.13 -0.30 2.28
CA ALA A 41 -4.51 0.18 2.36
C ALA A 41 -4.70 1.50 1.61
N SER A 42 -3.80 2.46 1.85
CA SER A 42 -3.79 3.76 1.18
C SER A 42 -3.62 3.65 -0.34
N ALA A 43 -2.72 2.79 -0.81
CA ALA A 43 -2.55 2.55 -2.24
C ALA A 43 -3.84 2.04 -2.89
N LEU A 44 -4.51 1.08 -2.25
CA LEU A 44 -5.77 0.51 -2.75
C LEU A 44 -6.90 1.52 -2.82
N VAL A 45 -7.11 2.31 -1.76
CA VAL A 45 -8.16 3.34 -1.74
C VAL A 45 -7.86 4.45 -2.76
N SER A 46 -6.59 4.79 -2.93
CA SER A 46 -6.14 5.78 -3.93
C SER A 46 -6.20 5.26 -5.37
N GLY A 47 -6.46 3.97 -5.60
CA GLY A 47 -6.30 3.34 -6.91
C GLY A 47 -4.87 3.43 -7.46
N ALA A 48 -3.88 3.55 -6.57
CA ALA A 48 -2.48 3.72 -6.92
C ALA A 48 -1.74 2.38 -6.90
N ALA A 49 -0.77 2.24 -7.80
CA ALA A 49 0.18 1.14 -7.75
C ALA A 49 1.30 1.45 -6.75
N LEU A 50 1.66 0.47 -5.92
CA LEU A 50 2.74 0.60 -4.94
C LEU A 50 3.99 -0.10 -5.46
N TRP A 51 5.08 0.66 -5.56
CA TRP A 51 6.41 0.14 -5.80
C TRP A 51 7.15 -0.03 -4.46
N THR A 52 7.82 -1.16 -4.28
CA THR A 52 8.59 -1.45 -3.06
C THR A 52 9.74 -2.39 -3.36
N LEU A 53 10.85 -2.23 -2.64
CA LEU A 53 11.98 -3.16 -2.62
C LEU A 53 11.84 -4.20 -1.50
N ASP A 54 10.88 -4.04 -0.59
CA ASP A 54 10.58 -5.05 0.43
C ASP A 54 9.82 -6.21 -0.22
N ARG A 55 10.41 -7.41 -0.16
CA ARG A 55 9.85 -8.61 -0.78
C ARG A 55 8.47 -8.98 -0.21
N ARG A 56 8.25 -8.86 1.09
CA ARG A 56 6.98 -9.26 1.72
C ARG A 56 5.87 -8.29 1.35
N LEU A 57 6.17 -6.99 1.34
CA LEU A 57 5.23 -5.98 0.87
C LEU A 57 4.96 -6.14 -0.62
N HIS A 58 5.98 -6.48 -1.43
CA HIS A 58 5.81 -6.78 -2.85
C HIS A 58 4.83 -7.93 -3.08
N ASP A 59 5.00 -9.03 -2.36
CA ASP A 59 4.10 -10.20 -2.44
C ASP A 59 2.65 -9.80 -2.11
N ALA A 60 2.45 -8.95 -1.09
CA ALA A 60 1.13 -8.47 -0.69
C ALA A 60 0.48 -7.51 -1.71
N VAL A 61 1.24 -6.57 -2.28
CA VAL A 61 0.70 -5.69 -3.33
C VAL A 61 0.39 -6.47 -4.61
N ALA A 62 1.15 -7.51 -4.92
CA ALA A 62 0.90 -8.39 -6.06
C ALA A 62 -0.38 -9.21 -5.86
N GLU A 63 -0.55 -9.83 -4.68
CA GLU A 63 -1.77 -10.57 -4.32
C GLU A 63 -3.03 -9.70 -4.40
N LEU A 64 -2.91 -8.41 -4.05
CA LEU A 64 -4.01 -7.45 -4.08
C LEU A 64 -4.13 -6.67 -5.41
N ASN A 65 -3.36 -7.05 -6.44
CA ASN A 65 -3.35 -6.41 -7.77
C ASN A 65 -3.09 -4.90 -7.75
N CYS A 66 -2.25 -4.44 -6.82
CA CYS A 66 -1.80 -3.05 -6.74
C CYS A 66 -0.27 -2.93 -6.79
N ALA A 67 0.43 -3.97 -7.26
CA ALA A 67 1.86 -3.88 -7.52
C ALA A 67 2.14 -2.96 -8.70
N TYR A 68 3.15 -2.10 -8.57
CA TYR A 68 3.68 -1.38 -9.73
C TYR A 68 4.34 -2.36 -10.70
N ALA A 69 3.78 -2.45 -11.91
CA ALA A 69 4.43 -3.13 -13.03
C ALA A 69 5.34 -2.13 -13.74
N GLU A 70 6.65 -2.39 -13.73
CA GLU A 70 7.59 -1.62 -14.55
C GLU A 70 7.19 -1.77 -16.03
N ALA A 71 6.74 -0.68 -16.64
CA ALA A 71 6.61 -0.60 -18.09
C ALA A 71 8.04 -0.63 -18.67
N HIS A 72 8.35 -1.70 -19.41
CA HIS A 72 9.57 -1.79 -20.23
C HIS A 72 9.55 -0.76 -21.36
#